data_AF-A0A6P4EFB8-F1
#
_entry.id   AF-A0A6P4EFB8-F1
#
_cell.length_a   1.000
_cell.length_b   1.000
_cell.length_c   1.000
_cell.angle_alpha   90.00
_cell.angle_beta   90.00
_cell.angle_gamma   90.00
#
_symmetry.space_group_name_H-M   'P 1'
#
loop_
_entity.id
_entity.type
_entity.pdbx_description
1 polymer ?
#
loop_
_entity_poly.entity_id
_entity_poly.type
_entity_poly.pdbx_seq_one_letter_code
_entity_poly.pdbx_strand_id
1 'polypeptide(L)'
;MNSLVRRTQQLSLWRTYCVKHNAPEAASATRNTGKSNYGEFIGHHQRQARRSIVVQVSSEKSYAELYNYCSRFGSILAAHHYCVRQEEALHYVLLEYATPGEAEAAIGAGVTNGELTGVPVRSPFLWFRAAAAGGGRRSPKLTPSPMPHLVSLDGTRQVEQAHLLELMRSARDIEEQVQLLHEHTRLNELGIRIRFLAALQVQLAIAGMFPAAQAHPFGSSVNGFGRMGCDLDLILRFDNDMGAKSPLEASEPSRLVFHTKENLSNGRSQTQRHMECFGDMLHLFLPGVCHVRRILQARVPIIKYHHEHLDLEVDLSMSNLTGFYMSELLYMFGEMDPRVRPLTFSIRRWAQSCGLTNPSPGRWISNFSLTCLVMFFLQQLRQPILPTIGALAKSAEPGDSRVTEDGISCSFARNVERLGFRSRNQSSMSELLLQFFEFYSQFDFHNRAISLNEGRGLSKPDHSAMYIVNPLEQLLNVSKNVSLEECERLRIEVRNAAWVLESEVENASLPDGEGERRELSWGVLNLFKHPERAVIRPNMFFKPRMVEVSDLFEQKEAGSMSSPNPPTPAITYNNASVRQQVQSIKEATRSELKQLRGSASSVSTNSPKNRRSNR
;
A
#
# COMPACT_ATOMS: atom_id res chain seq x y z
N MET A 1 8.40 45.74 1.51
CA MET A 1 9.86 45.63 1.74
C MET A 1 10.22 44.94 3.07
N ASN A 2 9.42 45.03 4.14
CA ASN A 2 9.76 44.40 5.44
C ASN A 2 9.58 42.86 5.52
N SER A 3 8.81 42.21 4.64
CA SER A 3 8.66 40.73 4.65
C SER A 3 9.83 40.01 3.96
N LEU A 4 10.38 40.58 2.89
CA LEU A 4 11.55 40.02 2.20
C LEU A 4 12.82 40.11 3.06
N VAL A 5 13.01 41.21 3.80
CA VAL A 5 14.18 41.38 4.66
C VAL A 5 14.15 40.41 5.85
N ARG A 6 12.98 40.19 6.47
CA ARG A 6 12.83 39.16 7.52
C ARG A 6 13.08 37.74 6.98
N ARG A 7 12.61 37.43 5.77
CA ARG A 7 12.80 36.11 5.14
C ARG A 7 14.28 35.82 4.84
N THR A 8 15.04 36.82 4.39
CA THR A 8 16.48 36.68 4.14
C THR A 8 17.28 36.52 5.44
N GLN A 9 16.91 37.25 6.49
CA GLN A 9 17.53 37.09 7.82
C GLN A 9 17.21 35.74 8.45
N GLN A 10 15.97 35.26 8.40
CA GLN A 10 15.58 33.94 8.92
C GLN A 10 16.27 32.78 8.17
N LEU A 11 16.33 32.82 6.82
CA LEU A 11 17.08 31.83 6.04
C LEU A 11 18.59 31.86 6.33
N SER A 12 19.15 33.02 6.66
CA SER A 12 20.57 33.13 7.05
C SER A 12 20.84 32.53 8.43
N LEU A 13 19.94 32.72 9.40
CA LEU A 13 20.04 32.14 10.74
C LEU A 13 19.89 30.61 10.68
N TRP A 14 18.97 30.12 9.84
CA TRP A 14 18.77 28.70 9.57
C TRP A 14 20.03 28.03 8.99
N ARG A 15 20.62 28.61 7.94
CA ARG A 15 21.89 28.13 7.35
C ARG A 15 23.02 28.10 8.37
N THR A 16 23.07 29.09 9.25
CA THR A 16 24.14 29.17 10.27
C THR A 16 23.97 28.11 11.36
N TYR A 17 22.74 27.74 11.73
CA TYR A 17 22.46 26.65 12.67
C TYR A 17 22.80 25.27 12.10
N CYS A 18 22.45 25.00 10.83
CA CYS A 18 22.83 23.75 10.16
C CYS A 18 24.34 23.64 9.88
N VAL A 19 25.06 24.77 9.75
CA VAL A 19 26.51 24.78 9.50
C VAL A 19 27.33 24.66 10.79
N LYS A 20 26.82 25.10 11.94
CA LYS A 20 27.56 25.10 13.23
C LYS A 20 27.72 23.73 13.89
N HIS A 21 27.14 22.66 13.33
CA HIS A 21 27.32 21.28 13.80
C HIS A 21 28.17 20.38 12.89
N ASN A 22 28.87 20.94 11.89
CA ASN A 22 29.80 20.18 11.06
C ASN A 22 31.27 20.30 11.51
N ALA A 23 31.88 19.17 11.83
CA ALA A 23 33.32 18.93 11.94
C ALA A 23 33.71 17.73 11.02
N PRO A 24 34.98 17.58 10.61
CA PRO A 24 35.34 17.46 9.20
C PRO A 24 35.15 16.06 8.56
N GLU A 25 34.98 16.14 7.24
CA GLU A 25 34.98 15.11 6.19
C GLU A 25 35.60 13.75 6.57
N ALA A 26 34.72 12.75 6.77
CA ALA A 26 35.09 11.35 6.60
C ALA A 26 34.92 10.97 5.12
N ALA A 27 36.02 10.49 4.54
CA ALA A 27 36.21 10.21 3.14
C ALA A 27 35.12 9.36 2.49
N SER A 28 34.68 9.82 1.32
CA SER A 28 33.87 9.11 0.34
C SER A 28 34.44 7.72 0.04
N ALA A 29 33.74 6.68 0.49
CA ALA A 29 33.79 5.35 -0.12
C ALA A 29 32.57 5.20 -1.05
N THR A 30 32.60 5.90 -2.19
CA THR A 30 31.66 5.68 -3.28
C THR A 30 31.98 4.35 -3.96
N ARG A 31 31.44 3.25 -3.42
CA ARG A 31 31.24 2.04 -4.23
C ARG A 31 30.11 2.33 -5.20
N ASN A 32 30.49 2.70 -6.41
CA ASN A 32 29.62 2.95 -7.55
C ASN A 32 29.01 1.61 -8.02
N THR A 33 28.04 1.08 -7.30
CA THR A 33 27.13 0.05 -7.83
C THR A 33 26.18 0.75 -8.78
N GLY A 34 26.24 0.46 -10.08
CA GLY A 34 25.36 1.09 -11.08
C GLY A 34 23.91 1.06 -10.62
N LYS A 35 23.23 2.21 -10.64
CA LYS A 35 21.83 2.34 -10.23
C LYS A 35 20.98 1.38 -11.07
N SER A 36 20.46 0.32 -10.46
CA SER A 36 19.64 -0.67 -11.16
C SER A 36 18.34 -0.02 -11.62
N ASN A 37 18.04 -0.12 -12.91
CA ASN A 37 16.78 0.41 -13.44
C ASN A 37 15.58 -0.42 -12.96
N TYR A 38 14.37 0.14 -13.04
CA TYR A 38 13.16 -0.52 -12.51
C TYR A 38 12.95 -1.93 -13.09
N GLY A 39 13.21 -2.12 -14.39
CA GLY A 39 13.06 -3.43 -15.04
C GLY A 39 14.02 -4.49 -14.49
N GLU A 40 15.28 -4.10 -14.22
CA GLU A 40 16.26 -4.97 -13.56
C GLU A 40 15.84 -5.29 -12.12
N PHE A 41 15.35 -4.31 -11.36
CA PHE A 41 14.84 -4.50 -10.01
C PHE A 41 13.70 -5.54 -9.97
N ILE A 42 12.68 -5.37 -10.83
CA ILE A 42 11.58 -6.32 -10.96
C ILE A 42 12.08 -7.71 -11.39
N GLY A 43 12.89 -7.77 -12.46
CA GLY A 43 13.39 -9.03 -13.00
C GLY A 43 14.31 -9.77 -12.03
N HIS A 44 15.10 -9.06 -11.22
CA HIS A 44 15.93 -9.63 -10.17
C HIS A 44 15.08 -10.36 -9.13
N HIS A 45 14.08 -9.70 -8.57
CA HIS A 45 13.22 -10.28 -7.53
C HIS A 45 12.31 -11.38 -8.06
N GLN A 46 11.87 -11.31 -9.32
CA GLN A 46 11.17 -12.43 -9.97
C GLN A 46 12.04 -13.68 -10.10
N ARG A 47 13.31 -13.52 -10.49
CA ARG A 47 14.26 -14.65 -10.56
C ARG A 47 14.52 -15.23 -9.18
N GLN A 48 14.66 -14.38 -8.15
CA GLN A 48 14.80 -14.83 -6.77
C GLN A 48 13.58 -15.62 -6.30
N ALA A 49 12.37 -15.13 -6.53
CA ALA A 49 11.14 -15.83 -6.14
C ALA A 49 11.06 -17.21 -6.81
N ARG A 50 11.39 -17.32 -8.11
CA ARG A 50 11.35 -18.60 -8.87
C ARG A 50 12.33 -19.66 -8.36
N ARG A 51 13.37 -19.25 -7.64
CA ARG A 51 14.34 -20.16 -7.02
C ARG A 51 14.24 -20.17 -5.49
N SER A 52 13.13 -19.70 -4.93
CA SER A 52 12.92 -19.68 -3.49
C SER A 52 11.77 -20.58 -3.06
N ILE A 53 11.88 -21.13 -1.86
CA ILE A 53 10.79 -21.82 -1.15
C ILE A 53 10.60 -21.19 0.23
N VAL A 54 9.39 -21.30 0.78
CA VAL A 54 9.10 -20.95 2.18
C VAL A 54 8.76 -22.22 2.93
N VAL A 55 9.45 -22.45 4.04
CA VAL A 55 9.27 -23.63 4.86
C VAL A 55 8.87 -23.21 6.27
N GLN A 56 7.68 -23.64 6.70
CA GLN A 56 7.26 -23.52 8.08
C GLN A 56 8.09 -24.47 8.94
N VAL A 57 8.59 -23.96 10.08
CA VAL A 57 9.41 -24.69 11.04
C VAL A 57 8.85 -24.52 12.45
N SER A 58 9.22 -25.39 13.37
CA SER A 58 8.77 -25.30 14.77
C SER A 58 9.39 -24.11 15.53
N SER A 59 10.61 -23.72 15.18
CA SER A 59 11.28 -22.54 15.73
C SER A 59 12.48 -22.15 14.85
N GLU A 60 13.07 -20.98 15.12
CA GLU A 60 14.36 -20.57 14.56
C GLU A 60 15.45 -21.66 14.68
N LYS A 61 15.47 -22.39 15.81
CA LYS A 61 16.50 -23.40 16.10
C LYS A 61 16.47 -24.58 15.13
N SER A 62 15.35 -24.79 14.44
CA SER A 62 15.18 -25.86 13.44
C SER A 62 15.92 -25.57 12.13
N TYR A 63 16.45 -24.36 11.95
CA TYR A 63 17.16 -23.97 10.73
C TYR A 63 18.34 -24.88 10.38
N ALA A 64 19.13 -25.31 11.36
CA ALA A 64 20.27 -26.20 11.12
C ALA A 64 19.84 -27.53 10.47
N GLU A 65 18.79 -28.15 11.00
CA GLU A 65 18.24 -29.39 10.47
C GLU A 65 17.61 -29.17 9.09
N LEU A 66 16.83 -28.10 8.95
CA LEU A 66 16.21 -27.71 7.68
C LEU A 66 17.26 -27.51 6.58
N TYR A 67 18.31 -26.74 6.85
CA TYR A 67 19.39 -26.46 5.90
C TYR A 67 20.02 -27.77 5.42
N ASN A 68 20.45 -28.63 6.35
CA ASN A 68 21.06 -29.93 6.01
C ASN A 68 20.11 -30.82 5.21
N TYR A 69 18.81 -30.79 5.50
CA TYR A 69 17.82 -31.51 4.71
C TYR A 69 17.73 -30.93 3.29
N CYS A 70 17.53 -29.63 3.17
CA CYS A 70 17.28 -28.91 1.93
C CYS A 70 18.51 -28.81 1.01
N SER A 71 19.74 -28.89 1.54
CA SER A 71 20.98 -28.91 0.73
C SER A 71 21.11 -30.13 -0.16
N ARG A 72 20.32 -31.20 0.05
CA ARG A 72 20.31 -32.37 -0.84
C ARG A 72 19.71 -32.06 -2.22
N PHE A 73 18.89 -31.01 -2.31
CA PHE A 73 18.19 -30.64 -3.55
C PHE A 73 18.96 -29.61 -4.37
N GLY A 74 19.95 -28.94 -3.77
CA GLY A 74 20.75 -27.93 -4.44
C GLY A 74 21.48 -26.99 -3.48
N SER A 75 22.24 -26.07 -4.06
CA SER A 75 22.99 -25.05 -3.30
C SER A 75 22.06 -23.95 -2.80
N ILE A 76 22.09 -23.67 -1.50
CA ILE A 76 21.31 -22.61 -0.84
C ILE A 76 22.18 -21.36 -0.74
N LEU A 77 21.76 -20.27 -1.39
CA LEU A 77 22.47 -18.99 -1.42
C LEU A 77 22.16 -18.13 -0.19
N ALA A 78 20.91 -18.14 0.27
CA ALA A 78 20.46 -17.33 1.39
C ALA A 78 19.30 -18.01 2.13
N ALA A 79 19.24 -17.76 3.43
CA ALA A 79 18.16 -18.22 4.30
C ALA A 79 17.68 -17.08 5.21
N HIS A 80 16.38 -16.82 5.20
CA HIS A 80 15.78 -15.72 5.95
C HIS A 80 14.68 -16.24 6.86
N HIS A 81 14.82 -16.04 8.17
CA HIS A 81 13.79 -16.39 9.13
C HIS A 81 12.82 -15.22 9.34
N TYR A 82 11.54 -15.53 9.48
CA TYR A 82 10.50 -14.59 9.89
C TYR A 82 9.39 -15.26 10.69
N CYS A 83 8.64 -14.45 11.44
CA CYS A 83 7.51 -14.91 12.22
C CYS A 83 6.20 -14.27 11.73
N VAL A 84 5.14 -15.06 11.73
CA VAL A 84 3.75 -14.58 11.66
C VAL A 84 3.16 -14.71 13.06
N ARG A 85 2.67 -13.60 13.63
CA ARG A 85 2.20 -13.54 15.01
C ARG A 85 0.68 -13.58 15.04
N GLN A 86 0.13 -14.74 15.39
CA GLN A 86 -1.30 -14.93 15.66
C GLN A 86 -1.50 -15.17 17.16
N GLU A 87 -2.19 -16.24 17.58
CA GLU A 87 -2.24 -16.66 18.99
C GLU A 87 -0.86 -17.15 19.47
N GLU A 88 -0.17 -17.92 18.63
CA GLU A 88 1.24 -18.29 18.80
C GLU A 88 2.08 -17.75 17.63
N ALA A 89 3.38 -17.63 17.85
CA ALA A 89 4.31 -17.24 16.79
C ALA A 89 4.58 -18.43 15.86
N LEU A 90 4.14 -18.32 14.61
CA LEU A 90 4.46 -19.28 13.57
C LEU A 90 5.79 -18.91 12.92
N HIS A 91 6.73 -19.85 12.87
CA HIS A 91 8.07 -19.63 12.35
C HIS A 91 8.22 -20.12 10.91
N TYR A 92 8.84 -19.31 10.06
CA TYR A 92 9.08 -19.61 8.66
C TYR A 92 10.51 -19.29 8.27
N VAL A 93 11.05 -20.07 7.33
CA VAL A 93 12.35 -19.82 6.70
C VAL A 93 12.17 -19.77 5.18
N LEU A 94 12.51 -18.63 4.58
CA LEU A 94 12.66 -18.50 3.13
C LEU A 94 14.06 -18.96 2.74
N LEU A 95 14.14 -19.98 1.89
CA LEU A 95 15.39 -20.51 1.33
C LEU A 95 15.49 -20.12 -0.14
N GLU A 96 16.57 -19.43 -0.52
CA GLU A 96 16.91 -19.11 -1.90
C GLU A 96 17.95 -20.12 -2.42
N TYR A 97 17.60 -20.88 -3.44
CA TYR A 97 18.51 -21.79 -4.14
C TYR A 97 19.31 -21.06 -5.23
N ALA A 98 20.38 -21.69 -5.72
CA ALA A 98 21.19 -21.13 -6.81
C ALA A 98 20.40 -21.06 -8.12
N THR A 99 19.59 -22.08 -8.40
CA THR A 99 18.81 -22.22 -9.65
C THR A 99 17.32 -22.52 -9.39
N PRO A 100 16.42 -22.16 -10.32
CA PRO A 100 15.01 -22.54 -10.22
C PRO A 100 14.78 -24.06 -10.19
N GLY A 101 15.61 -24.83 -10.90
CA GLY A 101 15.48 -26.30 -10.96
C GLY A 101 15.74 -26.98 -9.61
N GLU A 102 16.66 -26.44 -8.80
CA GLU A 102 16.92 -26.94 -7.44
C GLU A 102 15.75 -26.65 -6.49
N ALA A 103 15.15 -25.45 -6.60
CA ALA A 103 13.93 -25.13 -5.87
C ALA A 103 12.76 -26.03 -6.29
N GLU A 104 12.61 -26.27 -7.60
CA GLU A 104 11.59 -27.19 -8.12
C GLU A 104 11.81 -28.63 -7.63
N ALA A 105 13.06 -29.09 -7.55
CA ALA A 105 13.40 -30.40 -6.99
C ALA A 105 13.00 -30.50 -5.51
N ALA A 106 13.25 -29.46 -4.72
CA ALA A 106 12.82 -29.40 -3.32
C ALA A 106 11.29 -29.43 -3.19
N ILE A 107 10.57 -28.64 -4.01
CA ILE A 107 9.10 -28.66 -4.04
C ILE A 107 8.57 -30.03 -4.52
N GLY A 108 9.22 -30.64 -5.51
CA GLY A 108 8.84 -31.94 -6.07
C GLY A 108 9.06 -33.12 -5.13
N ALA A 109 9.96 -32.99 -4.17
CA ALA A 109 10.14 -33.95 -3.08
C ALA A 109 9.11 -33.80 -1.95
N GLY A 110 8.30 -32.73 -1.98
CA GLY A 110 7.21 -32.52 -1.03
C GLY A 110 6.16 -33.64 -1.09
N VAL A 111 5.62 -33.99 0.07
CA VAL A 111 4.57 -35.01 0.20
C VAL A 111 3.30 -34.37 0.74
N THR A 112 2.14 -34.90 0.35
CA THR A 112 0.86 -34.50 0.94
C THR A 112 0.72 -35.12 2.33
N ASN A 113 0.16 -34.34 3.26
CA ASN A 113 -0.13 -34.88 4.59
C ASN A 113 -1.38 -35.77 4.51
N GLY A 114 -1.20 -37.09 4.62
CA GLY A 114 -2.30 -38.05 4.56
C GLY A 114 -3.29 -37.98 5.72
N GLU A 115 -2.95 -37.28 6.81
CA GLU A 115 -3.82 -37.10 7.99
C GLU A 115 -4.71 -35.86 7.88
N LEU A 116 -4.35 -34.89 7.04
CA LEU A 116 -5.13 -33.68 6.81
C LEU A 116 -6.06 -33.87 5.61
N THR A 117 -7.36 -33.62 5.80
CA THR A 117 -8.35 -33.56 4.72
C THR A 117 -8.22 -32.22 3.98
N GLY A 118 -7.13 -32.03 3.25
CA GLY A 118 -6.83 -30.80 2.49
C GLY A 118 -6.76 -31.03 0.97
N VAL A 119 -6.82 -29.94 0.21
CA VAL A 119 -6.61 -29.99 -1.25
C VAL A 119 -5.11 -30.18 -1.53
N PRO A 120 -4.71 -31.19 -2.32
CA PRO A 120 -3.30 -31.49 -2.57
C PRO A 120 -2.68 -30.54 -3.62
N VAL A 121 -2.47 -29.28 -3.25
CA VAL A 121 -1.86 -28.26 -4.13
C VAL A 121 -0.35 -28.24 -3.97
N ARG A 122 0.38 -28.43 -5.08
CA ARG A 122 1.84 -28.23 -5.13
C ARG A 122 2.13 -26.73 -5.12
N SER A 123 2.87 -26.26 -4.12
CA SER A 123 3.21 -24.84 -3.99
C SER A 123 4.63 -24.63 -3.43
N PRO A 124 5.21 -23.42 -3.52
CA PRO A 124 6.47 -23.09 -2.87
C PRO A 124 6.40 -23.04 -1.33
N PHE A 125 5.21 -23.19 -0.75
CA PHE A 125 4.98 -23.21 0.69
C PHE A 125 4.95 -24.66 1.20
N LEU A 126 5.86 -24.96 2.11
CA LEU A 126 6.10 -26.29 2.65
C LEU A 126 6.11 -26.24 4.17
N TRP A 127 5.91 -27.40 4.80
CA TRP A 127 6.09 -27.57 6.24
C TRP A 127 7.17 -28.62 6.50
N PHE A 128 8.14 -28.27 7.35
CA PHE A 128 9.16 -29.20 7.81
C PHE A 128 8.69 -29.97 9.06
N ARG A 129 8.33 -31.24 8.86
CA ARG A 129 7.94 -32.16 9.94
C ARG A 129 9.16 -32.64 10.73
N ALA A 130 8.97 -32.84 12.04
CA ALA A 130 9.96 -33.55 12.85
C ALA A 130 10.14 -34.99 12.36
N ALA A 131 11.35 -35.53 12.45
CA ALA A 131 11.61 -36.94 12.17
C ALA A 131 10.80 -37.81 13.15
N ALA A 132 10.05 -38.79 12.63
CA ALA A 132 9.27 -39.70 13.46
C ALA A 132 10.19 -40.45 14.43
N ALA A 133 9.88 -40.42 15.72
CA ALA A 133 10.70 -41.01 16.79
C ALA A 133 10.88 -42.54 16.73
N GLY A 134 10.29 -43.23 15.75
CA GLY A 134 10.30 -44.70 15.63
C GLY A 134 11.02 -45.28 14.40
N GLY A 135 11.57 -44.45 13.51
CA GLY A 135 12.25 -44.92 12.30
C GLY A 135 13.76 -45.05 12.50
N GLY A 136 14.27 -46.25 12.73
CA GLY A 136 15.69 -46.58 12.97
C GLY A 136 16.67 -46.34 11.80
N ARG A 137 16.56 -45.23 11.08
CA ARG A 137 17.63 -44.72 10.22
C ARG A 137 18.28 -43.53 10.92
N ARG A 138 19.49 -43.75 11.43
CA ARG A 138 20.39 -42.67 11.88
C ARG A 138 20.33 -41.54 10.85
N SER A 139 20.00 -40.34 11.28
CA SER A 139 20.27 -39.13 10.50
C SER A 139 21.73 -39.20 10.03
N PRO A 140 22.02 -38.90 8.75
CA PRO A 140 23.40 -38.90 8.29
C PRO A 140 24.23 -38.03 9.24
N LYS A 141 25.35 -38.57 9.74
CA LYS A 141 26.25 -37.83 10.63
C LYS A 141 26.55 -36.50 9.96
N LEU A 142 26.22 -35.41 10.66
CA LEU A 142 26.51 -34.04 10.27
C LEU A 142 27.99 -33.95 9.92
N THR A 143 28.31 -33.79 8.64
CA THR A 143 29.64 -33.34 8.23
C THR A 143 29.74 -31.89 8.68
N PRO A 144 30.77 -31.51 9.47
CA PRO A 144 30.95 -30.13 9.91
C PRO A 144 31.46 -29.28 8.73
N SER A 145 30.58 -28.99 7.76
CA SER A 145 30.75 -27.80 6.94
C SER A 145 30.39 -26.58 7.79
N PRO A 146 31.06 -25.42 7.63
CA PRO A 146 30.62 -24.20 8.31
C PRO A 146 29.15 -23.96 7.93
N MET A 147 28.24 -24.12 8.90
CA MET A 147 26.82 -23.93 8.62
C MET A 147 26.60 -22.46 8.29
N PRO A 148 26.02 -22.12 7.12
CA PRO A 148 25.75 -20.74 6.81
C PRO A 148 24.70 -20.21 7.78
N HIS A 149 24.96 -19.06 8.38
CA HIS A 149 24.04 -18.39 9.29
C HIS A 149 22.80 -17.88 8.55
N LEU A 150 21.68 -17.75 9.29
CA LEU A 150 20.53 -17.00 8.79
C LEU A 150 20.94 -15.58 8.42
N VAL A 151 20.59 -15.14 7.22
CA VAL A 151 20.86 -13.78 6.73
C VAL A 151 20.06 -12.76 7.52
N SER A 152 18.84 -13.12 7.92
CA SER A 152 17.99 -12.29 8.77
C SER A 152 17.22 -13.15 9.76
N LEU A 153 17.11 -12.65 10.99
CA LEU A 153 16.30 -13.26 12.03
C LEU A 153 15.05 -12.41 12.29
N ASP A 154 13.87 -13.01 12.15
CA ASP A 154 12.59 -12.34 12.37
C ASP A 154 12.45 -11.09 11.46
N GLY A 155 12.84 -11.25 10.19
CA GLY A 155 13.04 -10.13 9.27
C GLY A 155 11.77 -9.39 8.86
N THR A 156 10.58 -9.88 9.22
CA THR A 156 9.30 -9.17 9.01
C THR A 156 8.91 -8.30 10.21
N ARG A 157 9.62 -8.38 11.34
CA ARG A 157 9.32 -7.58 12.54
C ARG A 157 9.45 -6.09 12.23
N GLN A 158 8.35 -5.38 12.41
CA GLN A 158 8.36 -3.92 12.35
C GLN A 158 9.04 -3.35 13.58
N VAL A 159 9.81 -2.28 13.39
CA VAL A 159 10.47 -1.58 14.49
C VAL A 159 9.39 -1.03 15.42
N GLU A 160 9.53 -1.29 16.72
CA GLU A 160 8.59 -0.80 17.72
C GLU A 160 8.62 0.72 17.77
N GLN A 161 7.43 1.33 17.86
CA GLN A 161 7.30 2.78 17.79
C GLN A 161 8.10 3.49 18.89
N ALA A 162 8.14 2.95 20.11
CA ALA A 162 8.90 3.51 21.21
C ALA A 162 10.41 3.51 20.92
N HIS A 163 10.94 2.39 20.43
CA HIS A 163 12.34 2.26 20.07
C HIS A 163 12.74 3.18 18.89
N LEU A 164 11.89 3.27 17.86
CA LEU A 164 12.13 4.19 16.75
C LEU A 164 12.21 5.65 17.23
N LEU A 165 11.30 6.08 18.13
CA LEU A 165 11.33 7.43 18.68
C LEU A 165 12.58 7.69 19.53
N GLU A 166 13.07 6.68 20.26
CA GLU A 166 14.32 6.75 21.02
C GLU A 166 15.54 6.90 20.10
N LEU A 167 15.64 6.08 19.05
CA LEU A 167 16.70 6.19 18.03
C LEU A 167 16.72 7.59 17.41
N MET A 168 15.56 8.08 16.97
CA MET A 168 15.44 9.41 16.39
C MET A 168 15.76 10.53 17.39
N ARG A 169 15.49 10.34 18.69
CA ARG A 169 15.84 11.32 19.72
C ARG A 169 17.35 11.45 19.87
N SER A 170 18.08 10.35 19.69
CA SER A 170 19.55 10.27 19.79
C SER A 170 20.31 10.78 18.57
N ALA A 171 19.60 11.16 17.49
CA ALA A 171 20.21 11.72 16.29
C ALA A 171 20.94 13.05 16.57
N ARG A 172 21.85 13.45 15.68
CA ARG A 172 22.64 14.68 15.77
C ARG A 172 21.94 15.88 15.16
N ASP A 173 21.18 15.67 14.09
CA ASP A 173 20.42 16.70 13.36
C ASP A 173 19.14 16.12 12.74
N ILE A 174 18.34 17.00 12.11
CA ILE A 174 17.10 16.62 11.40
C ILE A 174 17.39 15.68 10.22
N GLU A 175 18.55 15.81 9.56
CA GLU A 175 18.91 14.95 8.41
C GLU A 175 19.03 13.50 8.88
N GLU A 176 19.75 13.27 9.98
CA GLU A 176 19.91 11.95 10.59
C GLU A 176 18.58 11.41 11.14
N GLN A 177 17.72 12.25 11.74
CA GLN A 177 16.38 11.82 12.15
C GLN A 177 15.53 11.30 10.98
N VAL A 178 15.53 12.05 9.87
CA VAL A 178 14.78 11.70 8.66
C VAL A 178 15.34 10.43 8.01
N GLN A 179 16.66 10.29 7.99
CA GLN A 179 17.31 9.10 7.46
C GLN A 179 17.01 7.88 8.33
N LEU A 180 17.12 7.99 9.66
CA LEU A 180 16.77 6.91 10.59
C LEU A 180 15.31 6.47 10.41
N LEU A 181 14.38 7.43 10.31
CA LEU A 181 12.96 7.14 10.04
C LEU A 181 12.81 6.34 8.75
N HIS A 182 13.44 6.78 7.66
CA HIS A 182 13.35 6.11 6.37
C HIS A 182 13.96 4.71 6.41
N GLU A 183 15.17 4.55 6.94
CA GLU A 183 15.90 3.28 6.99
C GLU A 183 15.19 2.21 7.82
N HIS A 184 14.59 2.60 8.96
CA HIS A 184 13.95 1.68 9.89
C HIS A 184 12.49 1.38 9.56
N THR A 185 11.87 2.12 8.62
CA THR A 185 10.47 1.91 8.25
C THR A 185 10.25 1.46 6.81
N ARG A 186 11.20 1.69 5.89
CA ARG A 186 11.12 1.21 4.50
C ARG A 186 11.03 -0.30 4.42
N LEU A 187 10.49 -0.81 3.31
CA LEU A 187 10.55 -2.24 3.00
C LEU A 187 12.02 -2.71 2.98
N ASN A 188 12.29 -3.79 3.70
CA ASN A 188 13.58 -4.47 3.67
C ASN A 188 13.59 -5.58 2.61
N GLU A 189 14.78 -6.16 2.35
CA GLU A 189 14.97 -7.21 1.35
C GLU A 189 14.02 -8.40 1.51
N LEU A 190 13.81 -8.88 2.74
CA LEU A 190 12.90 -9.99 3.01
C LEU A 190 11.45 -9.61 2.70
N GLY A 191 11.02 -8.43 3.10
CA GLY A 191 9.70 -7.89 2.80
C GLY A 191 9.42 -7.79 1.30
N ILE A 192 10.42 -7.43 0.50
CA ILE A 192 10.31 -7.41 -0.97
C ILE A 192 10.23 -8.85 -1.49
N ARG A 193 11.15 -9.74 -1.11
CA ARG A 193 11.19 -11.14 -1.57
C ARG A 193 9.88 -11.89 -1.32
N ILE A 194 9.30 -11.72 -0.14
CA ILE A 194 8.02 -12.35 0.22
C ILE A 194 6.86 -11.87 -0.67
N ARG A 195 6.84 -10.58 -1.03
CA ARG A 195 5.82 -10.03 -1.94
C ARG A 195 5.94 -10.61 -3.35
N PHE A 196 7.16 -10.78 -3.86
CA PHE A 196 7.38 -11.45 -5.14
C PHE A 196 7.06 -12.95 -5.09
N LEU A 197 7.22 -13.61 -3.94
CA LEU A 197 6.80 -14.99 -3.76
C LEU A 197 5.27 -15.14 -3.76
N ALA A 198 4.54 -14.24 -3.10
CA ALA A 198 3.07 -14.18 -3.18
C ALA A 198 2.60 -13.99 -4.63
N ALA A 199 3.22 -13.09 -5.38
CA ALA A 199 2.95 -12.91 -6.80
C ALA A 199 3.22 -14.20 -7.60
N LEU A 200 4.34 -14.87 -7.34
CA LEU A 200 4.67 -16.14 -7.99
C LEU A 200 3.64 -17.24 -7.69
N GLN A 201 3.10 -17.31 -6.47
CA GLN A 201 2.06 -18.29 -6.12
C GLN A 201 0.79 -18.09 -6.99
N VAL A 202 0.34 -16.84 -7.15
CA VAL A 202 -0.79 -16.50 -8.04
C VAL A 202 -0.49 -16.89 -9.49
N GLN A 203 0.74 -16.63 -9.95
CA GLN A 203 1.16 -17.00 -11.30
C GLN A 203 1.14 -18.52 -11.51
N LEU A 204 1.73 -19.29 -10.58
CA LEU A 204 1.81 -20.75 -10.66
C LEU A 204 0.43 -21.41 -10.63
N ALA A 205 -0.52 -20.83 -9.89
CA ALA A 205 -1.88 -21.34 -9.78
C ALA A 205 -2.60 -21.49 -11.13
N ILE A 206 -2.23 -20.65 -12.11
CA ILE A 206 -2.92 -20.57 -13.41
C ILE A 206 -2.01 -20.95 -14.59
N ALA A 207 -0.74 -21.22 -14.35
CA ALA A 207 0.27 -21.47 -15.38
C ALA A 207 -0.04 -22.69 -16.27
N GLY A 208 -0.81 -23.66 -15.77
CA GLY A 208 -1.22 -24.83 -16.56
C GLY A 208 -2.14 -24.47 -17.74
N MET A 209 -3.04 -23.50 -17.56
CA MET A 209 -3.95 -23.03 -18.61
C MET A 209 -3.39 -21.79 -19.32
N PHE A 210 -2.64 -20.94 -18.61
CA PHE A 210 -2.03 -19.72 -19.13
C PHE A 210 -0.51 -19.73 -18.86
N PRO A 211 0.28 -20.45 -19.66
CA PRO A 211 1.73 -20.58 -19.44
C PRO A 211 2.49 -19.25 -19.47
N ALA A 212 1.95 -18.26 -20.19
CA ALA A 212 2.50 -16.92 -20.29
C ALA A 212 1.95 -15.95 -19.23
N ALA A 213 1.10 -16.41 -18.30
CA ALA A 213 0.54 -15.53 -17.30
C ALA A 213 1.63 -14.95 -16.39
N GLN A 214 1.41 -13.70 -15.98
CA GLN A 214 2.30 -12.99 -15.06
C GLN A 214 1.48 -12.25 -14.01
N ALA A 215 1.87 -12.43 -12.75
CA ALA A 215 1.40 -11.61 -11.64
C ALA A 215 2.56 -10.68 -11.23
N HIS A 216 2.34 -9.37 -11.28
CA HIS A 216 3.37 -8.39 -10.91
C HIS A 216 2.94 -7.56 -9.71
N PRO A 217 3.83 -7.40 -8.72
CA PRO A 217 3.70 -6.36 -7.72
C PRO A 217 3.68 -4.98 -8.37
N PHE A 218 2.77 -4.13 -7.93
CA PHE A 218 2.80 -2.69 -8.19
C PHE A 218 2.53 -1.91 -6.89
N GLY A 219 2.37 -0.59 -7.01
CA GLY A 219 2.05 0.27 -5.89
C GLY A 219 3.20 0.37 -4.90
N SER A 220 2.85 0.39 -3.62
CA SER A 220 3.81 0.64 -2.53
C SER A 220 4.92 -0.43 -2.43
N SER A 221 4.66 -1.63 -2.94
CA SER A 221 5.61 -2.75 -2.91
C SER A 221 6.87 -2.52 -3.76
N VAL A 222 6.78 -1.70 -4.81
CA VAL A 222 7.86 -1.54 -5.81
C VAL A 222 8.13 -0.10 -6.22
N ASN A 223 7.30 0.87 -5.82
CA ASN A 223 7.48 2.27 -6.17
C ASN A 223 8.60 2.99 -5.38
N GLY A 224 9.27 2.30 -4.45
CA GLY A 224 10.31 2.88 -3.59
C GLY A 224 9.81 3.69 -2.39
N PHE A 225 8.50 3.75 -2.16
CA PHE A 225 7.86 4.45 -1.03
C PHE A 225 7.08 3.50 -0.10
N GLY A 226 7.29 2.19 -0.21
CA GLY A 226 6.69 1.18 0.65
C GLY A 226 7.32 1.14 2.04
N ARG A 227 6.48 0.99 3.05
CA ARG A 227 6.91 0.74 4.43
C ARG A 227 6.67 -0.72 4.81
N MET A 228 7.39 -1.25 5.79
CA MET A 228 7.04 -2.56 6.36
C MET A 228 5.58 -2.58 6.79
N GLY A 229 4.89 -3.69 6.46
CA GLY A 229 3.46 -3.85 6.71
C GLY A 229 2.52 -3.15 5.71
N CYS A 230 3.01 -2.60 4.59
CA CYS A 230 2.11 -2.11 3.54
C CYS A 230 1.48 -3.25 2.74
N ASP A 231 0.30 -3.01 2.19
CA ASP A 231 -0.41 -3.95 1.32
C ASP A 231 0.42 -4.32 0.07
N LEU A 232 0.11 -5.49 -0.49
CA LEU A 232 0.64 -5.96 -1.77
C LEU A 232 -0.42 -5.77 -2.87
N ASP A 233 -0.20 -4.80 -3.75
CA ASP A 233 -1.01 -4.64 -4.95
C ASP A 233 -0.46 -5.52 -6.08
N LEU A 234 -1.29 -6.38 -6.67
CA LEU A 234 -0.93 -7.27 -7.78
C LEU A 234 -1.74 -6.95 -9.04
N ILE A 235 -1.06 -6.94 -10.18
CA ILE A 235 -1.71 -7.00 -11.49
C ILE A 235 -1.46 -8.37 -12.13
N LEU A 236 -2.55 -9.01 -12.57
CA LEU A 236 -2.52 -10.30 -13.26
C LEU A 236 -2.84 -10.14 -14.74
N ARG A 237 -1.97 -10.70 -15.58
CA ARG A 237 -2.13 -10.78 -17.04
C ARG A 237 -2.00 -12.24 -17.46
N PHE A 238 -2.73 -12.65 -18.48
CA PHE A 238 -2.62 -14.01 -19.05
C PHE A 238 -1.49 -14.15 -20.06
N ASP A 239 -0.93 -13.04 -20.50
CA ASP A 239 0.14 -12.94 -21.44
C ASP A 239 1.28 -12.07 -20.89
N ASN A 240 2.35 -11.98 -21.68
CA ASN A 240 3.47 -11.09 -21.40
C ASN A 240 3.17 -9.64 -21.84
N ASP A 241 1.96 -9.33 -22.32
CA ASP A 241 1.64 -8.02 -22.84
C ASP A 241 1.22 -7.08 -21.72
N MET A 242 2.09 -6.10 -21.48
CA MET A 242 1.84 -4.98 -20.57
C MET A 242 1.55 -3.69 -21.33
N GLY A 243 1.28 -3.76 -22.63
CA GLY A 243 1.07 -2.60 -23.49
C GLY A 243 2.36 -2.06 -24.12
N ALA A 244 3.43 -2.86 -24.13
CA ALA A 244 4.69 -2.50 -24.78
C ALA A 244 4.61 -2.75 -26.28
N LYS A 245 4.67 -1.68 -27.09
CA LYS A 245 4.77 -1.82 -28.55
C LYS A 245 6.18 -2.28 -28.90
N SER A 246 6.37 -3.57 -29.20
CA SER A 246 7.67 -4.07 -29.63
C SER A 246 7.99 -3.56 -31.05
N PRO A 247 9.19 -3.04 -31.34
CA PRO A 247 9.63 -2.71 -32.71
C PRO A 247 10.01 -3.94 -33.55
N LEU A 248 9.96 -5.15 -32.97
CA LEU A 248 10.58 -6.36 -33.50
C LEU A 248 9.60 -7.54 -33.46
N GLU A 249 8.45 -7.39 -34.09
CA GLU A 249 7.74 -8.54 -34.66
C GLU A 249 8.41 -8.92 -36.00
N ALA A 250 9.66 -9.40 -35.90
CA ALA A 250 10.48 -9.79 -37.05
C ALA A 250 10.52 -11.33 -37.26
N SER A 251 9.74 -12.09 -36.48
CA SER A 251 9.41 -13.48 -36.82
C SER A 251 8.19 -13.44 -37.72
N GLU A 252 8.19 -14.21 -38.81
CA GLU A 252 6.93 -14.47 -39.53
C GLU A 252 5.90 -14.98 -38.51
N PRO A 253 4.74 -14.32 -38.38
CA PRO A 253 3.73 -14.75 -37.42
C PRO A 253 3.25 -16.14 -37.83
N SER A 254 3.21 -17.06 -36.87
CA SER A 254 2.65 -18.39 -37.10
C SER A 254 1.23 -18.27 -37.65
N ARG A 255 0.94 -19.01 -38.72
CA ARG A 255 -0.42 -19.12 -39.28
C ARG A 255 -1.33 -20.00 -38.44
N LEU A 256 -0.77 -20.73 -37.47
CA LEU A 256 -1.52 -21.54 -36.51
C LEU A 256 -1.96 -20.63 -35.36
N VAL A 257 -3.27 -20.39 -35.27
CA VAL A 257 -3.91 -19.57 -34.24
C VAL A 257 -4.74 -20.48 -33.34
N PHE A 258 -4.61 -20.32 -32.02
CA PHE A 258 -5.44 -21.07 -31.07
C PHE A 258 -6.92 -20.67 -31.23
N HIS A 259 -7.84 -21.63 -31.12
CA HIS A 259 -9.25 -21.31 -30.96
C HIS A 259 -9.46 -20.55 -29.65
N THR A 260 -9.89 -19.30 -29.76
CA THR A 260 -10.22 -18.45 -28.60
C THR A 260 -11.73 -18.41 -28.40
N LYS A 261 -12.16 -18.39 -27.14
CA LYS A 261 -13.57 -18.22 -26.82
C LYS A 261 -13.96 -16.76 -27.07
N GLU A 262 -14.92 -16.52 -27.95
CA GLU A 262 -15.39 -15.17 -28.24
C GLU A 262 -16.06 -14.52 -27.03
N ASN A 263 -15.78 -13.22 -26.86
CA ASN A 263 -16.27 -12.42 -25.75
C ASN A 263 -17.64 -11.85 -26.09
N LEU A 264 -18.70 -12.43 -25.52
CA LEU A 264 -20.10 -12.01 -25.78
C LEU A 264 -20.55 -10.79 -24.96
N SER A 265 -19.70 -10.25 -24.08
CA SER A 265 -20.03 -9.12 -23.19
C SER A 265 -19.04 -7.97 -23.35
N ASN A 266 -19.38 -6.79 -22.81
CA ASN A 266 -18.41 -5.71 -22.67
C ASN A 266 -17.16 -6.19 -21.88
N GLY A 267 -15.98 -5.63 -22.19
CA GLY A 267 -14.71 -6.08 -21.60
C GLY A 267 -14.69 -6.01 -20.07
N ARG A 268 -15.39 -5.04 -19.47
CA ARG A 268 -15.51 -4.90 -18.02
C ARG A 268 -16.25 -6.07 -17.36
N SER A 269 -17.43 -6.43 -17.88
CA SER A 269 -18.24 -7.54 -17.38
C SER A 269 -17.52 -8.87 -17.51
N GLN A 270 -16.71 -9.02 -18.57
CA GLN A 270 -15.83 -10.17 -18.70
C GLN A 270 -14.76 -10.18 -17.61
N THR A 271 -14.02 -9.09 -17.42
CA THR A 271 -13.00 -8.99 -16.37
C THR A 271 -13.60 -9.28 -14.99
N GLN A 272 -14.81 -8.80 -14.70
CA GLN A 272 -15.51 -9.12 -13.46
C GLN A 272 -15.78 -10.62 -13.29
N ARG A 273 -16.27 -11.30 -14.34
CA ARG A 273 -16.51 -12.76 -14.31
C ARG A 273 -15.22 -13.56 -14.18
N HIS A 274 -14.17 -13.16 -14.90
CA HIS A 274 -12.85 -13.77 -14.74
C HIS A 274 -12.36 -13.64 -13.30
N MET A 275 -12.39 -12.43 -12.75
CA MET A 275 -12.00 -12.15 -11.37
C MET A 275 -12.86 -12.89 -10.34
N GLU A 276 -14.15 -13.09 -10.60
CA GLU A 276 -15.01 -13.93 -9.74
C GLU A 276 -14.49 -15.37 -9.67
N CYS A 277 -14.25 -15.99 -10.83
CA CYS A 277 -13.68 -17.35 -10.92
C CYS A 277 -12.30 -17.45 -10.26
N PHE A 278 -11.41 -16.46 -10.49
CA PHE A 278 -10.11 -16.46 -9.82
C PHE A 278 -10.24 -16.29 -8.32
N GLY A 279 -11.16 -15.44 -7.85
CA GLY A 279 -11.44 -15.29 -6.43
C GLY A 279 -11.82 -16.62 -5.78
N ASP A 280 -12.66 -17.42 -6.45
CA ASP A 280 -13.02 -18.76 -5.97
C ASP A 280 -11.83 -19.72 -5.99
N MET A 281 -11.05 -19.74 -7.07
CA MET A 281 -9.86 -20.58 -7.17
C MET A 281 -8.83 -20.27 -6.07
N LEU A 282 -8.55 -18.98 -5.83
CA LEU A 282 -7.64 -18.53 -4.78
C LEU A 282 -8.17 -18.96 -3.41
N HIS A 283 -9.45 -18.71 -3.13
CA HIS A 283 -10.08 -19.02 -1.84
C HIS A 283 -10.16 -20.51 -1.54
N LEU A 284 -10.45 -21.34 -2.54
CA LEU A 284 -10.75 -22.76 -2.34
C LEU A 284 -9.50 -23.66 -2.41
N PHE A 285 -8.46 -23.23 -3.14
CA PHE A 285 -7.35 -24.13 -3.47
C PHE A 285 -5.98 -23.63 -3.01
N LEU A 286 -5.72 -22.32 -2.93
CA LEU A 286 -4.37 -21.86 -2.61
C LEU A 286 -4.08 -21.88 -1.10
N PRO A 287 -2.96 -22.50 -0.67
CA PRO A 287 -2.59 -22.54 0.73
C PRO A 287 -2.23 -21.15 1.24
N GLY A 288 -2.67 -20.85 2.45
CA GLY A 288 -2.44 -19.59 3.13
C GLY A 288 -3.34 -18.43 2.65
N VAL A 289 -4.21 -18.63 1.67
CA VAL A 289 -5.15 -17.57 1.22
C VAL A 289 -6.43 -17.63 2.04
N CYS A 290 -6.72 -16.58 2.80
CA CYS A 290 -7.92 -16.47 3.62
C CYS A 290 -8.59 -15.08 3.47
N HIS A 291 -9.76 -14.90 4.11
CA HIS A 291 -10.49 -13.63 4.14
C HIS A 291 -10.77 -13.01 2.74
N VAL A 292 -11.05 -13.85 1.74
CA VAL A 292 -11.21 -13.42 0.35
C VAL A 292 -12.49 -12.59 0.14
N ARG A 293 -12.32 -11.34 -0.31
CA ARG A 293 -13.40 -10.38 -0.64
C ARG A 293 -13.32 -9.97 -2.10
N ARG A 294 -14.42 -10.16 -2.84
CA ARG A 294 -14.53 -9.80 -4.27
C ARG A 294 -15.22 -8.44 -4.39
N ILE A 295 -14.45 -7.39 -4.70
CA ILE A 295 -14.96 -6.01 -4.88
C ILE A 295 -15.03 -5.72 -6.39
N LEU A 296 -15.96 -6.39 -7.07
CA LEU A 296 -16.00 -6.41 -8.54
C LEU A 296 -16.67 -5.16 -9.14
N GLN A 297 -17.50 -4.45 -8.36
CA GLN A 297 -18.26 -3.29 -8.84
C GLN A 297 -17.48 -1.97 -8.77
N ALA A 298 -16.33 -1.94 -8.09
CA ALA A 298 -15.46 -0.76 -8.03
C ALA A 298 -14.91 -0.40 -9.42
N ARG A 299 -14.49 0.86 -9.62
CA ARG A 299 -13.95 1.35 -10.89
C ARG A 299 -12.88 0.40 -11.46
N VAL A 300 -11.96 -0.06 -10.63
CA VAL A 300 -11.07 -1.19 -10.91
C VAL A 300 -11.59 -2.38 -10.10
N PRO A 301 -12.06 -3.47 -10.73
CA PRO A 301 -12.42 -4.69 -10.02
C PRO A 301 -11.22 -5.26 -9.27
N ILE A 302 -11.39 -5.56 -7.97
CA ILE A 302 -10.30 -6.04 -7.10
C ILE A 302 -10.77 -7.28 -6.32
N ILE A 303 -9.88 -8.25 -6.15
CA ILE A 303 -10.00 -9.32 -5.15
C ILE A 303 -9.05 -8.98 -4.02
N LYS A 304 -9.58 -8.81 -2.80
CA LYS A 304 -8.79 -8.61 -1.59
C LYS A 304 -8.69 -9.91 -0.82
N TYR A 305 -7.52 -10.25 -0.28
CA TYR A 305 -7.35 -11.41 0.59
C TYR A 305 -6.17 -11.21 1.54
N HIS A 306 -6.16 -11.95 2.65
CA HIS A 306 -5.00 -12.05 3.53
C HIS A 306 -4.23 -13.33 3.20
N HIS A 307 -2.90 -13.24 3.13
CA HIS A 307 -2.01 -14.37 2.95
C HIS A 307 -1.38 -14.76 4.29
N GLU A 308 -1.95 -15.74 4.98
CA GLU A 308 -1.61 -16.16 6.33
C GLU A 308 -0.12 -16.50 6.52
N HIS A 309 0.48 -17.28 5.62
CA HIS A 309 1.88 -17.68 5.78
C HIS A 309 2.87 -16.52 5.60
N LEU A 310 2.45 -15.43 4.97
CA LEU A 310 3.32 -14.28 4.66
C LEU A 310 2.94 -13.04 5.48
N ASP A 311 1.81 -13.07 6.17
CA ASP A 311 1.18 -11.95 6.85
C ASP A 311 1.04 -10.70 5.98
N LEU A 312 0.40 -10.86 4.81
CA LEU A 312 0.21 -9.80 3.83
C LEU A 312 -1.27 -9.64 3.45
N GLU A 313 -1.75 -8.41 3.48
CA GLU A 313 -2.96 -8.02 2.75
C GLU A 313 -2.63 -7.87 1.26
N VAL A 314 -3.40 -8.51 0.39
CA VAL A 314 -3.17 -8.55 -1.06
C VAL A 314 -4.39 -8.05 -1.82
N ASP A 315 -4.18 -7.06 -2.67
CA ASP A 315 -5.14 -6.49 -3.61
C ASP A 315 -4.81 -6.96 -5.03
N LEU A 316 -5.53 -7.94 -5.56
CA LEU A 316 -5.34 -8.45 -6.92
C LEU A 316 -6.29 -7.76 -7.92
N SER A 317 -5.74 -7.32 -9.05
CA SER A 317 -6.48 -6.71 -10.17
C SER A 317 -6.03 -7.25 -11.53
N MET A 318 -6.82 -7.07 -12.58
CA MET A 318 -6.46 -7.47 -13.96
C MET A 318 -6.29 -6.31 -14.95
N SER A 319 -6.78 -5.12 -14.60
CA SER A 319 -6.95 -4.01 -15.56
C SER A 319 -6.30 -2.69 -15.11
N ASN A 320 -5.36 -2.71 -14.16
CA ASN A 320 -4.76 -1.49 -13.58
C ASN A 320 -3.36 -1.18 -14.13
N LEU A 321 -3.21 -1.15 -15.46
CA LEU A 321 -1.92 -0.86 -16.09
C LEU A 321 -1.43 0.57 -15.81
N THR A 322 -2.34 1.53 -15.62
CA THR A 322 -1.95 2.90 -15.25
C THR A 322 -1.32 2.95 -13.85
N GLY A 323 -1.89 2.24 -12.87
CA GLY A 323 -1.29 2.07 -11.55
C GLY A 323 0.07 1.35 -11.59
N PHE A 324 0.19 0.33 -12.45
CA PHE A 324 1.45 -0.37 -12.69
C PHE A 324 2.54 0.58 -13.19
N TYR A 325 2.29 1.34 -14.26
CA TYR A 325 3.28 2.28 -14.81
C TYR A 325 3.52 3.51 -13.94
N MET A 326 2.53 3.93 -13.14
CA MET A 326 2.75 4.98 -12.15
C MET A 326 3.76 4.54 -11.07
N SER A 327 3.80 3.24 -10.76
CA SER A 327 4.75 2.68 -9.79
C SER A 327 6.18 2.72 -10.33
N GLU A 328 6.38 2.40 -11.62
CA GLU A 328 7.66 2.56 -12.33
C GLU A 328 8.11 4.04 -12.30
N LEU A 329 7.21 4.97 -12.63
CA LEU A 329 7.52 6.40 -12.66
C LEU A 329 7.93 6.94 -11.27
N LEU A 330 7.21 6.54 -10.22
CA LEU A 330 7.52 6.91 -8.85
C LEU A 330 8.84 6.30 -8.36
N TYR A 331 9.13 5.05 -8.72
CA TYR A 331 10.42 4.43 -8.44
C TYR A 331 11.56 5.26 -9.05
N MET A 332 11.40 5.66 -10.33
CA MET A 332 12.38 6.50 -11.01
C MET A 332 12.60 7.83 -10.30
N PHE A 333 11.54 8.52 -9.86
CA PHE A 333 11.67 9.75 -9.06
C PHE A 333 12.42 9.52 -7.75
N GLY A 334 12.17 8.39 -7.07
CA GLY A 334 12.91 8.01 -5.86
C GLY A 334 14.40 7.76 -6.09
N GLU A 335 14.80 7.36 -7.30
CA GLU A 335 16.20 7.11 -7.68
C GLU A 335 16.95 8.35 -8.21
N MET A 336 16.21 9.41 -8.61
CA MET A 336 16.79 10.62 -9.18
C MET A 336 17.60 11.44 -8.17
N ASP A 337 17.13 11.54 -6.92
CA ASP A 337 17.80 12.30 -5.86
C ASP A 337 17.60 11.59 -4.51
N PRO A 338 18.66 11.42 -3.70
CA PRO A 338 18.59 10.66 -2.44
C PRO A 338 17.64 11.27 -1.41
N ARG A 339 17.30 12.56 -1.52
CA ARG A 339 16.40 13.26 -0.57
C ARG A 339 14.92 12.94 -0.82
N VAL A 340 14.56 12.42 -2.00
CA VAL A 340 13.15 12.22 -2.40
C VAL A 340 12.44 11.22 -1.50
N ARG A 341 13.05 10.05 -1.26
CA ARG A 341 12.44 9.01 -0.42
C ARG A 341 12.36 9.43 1.04
N PRO A 342 13.44 9.86 1.73
CA PRO A 342 13.37 10.25 3.13
C PRO A 342 12.40 11.41 3.38
N LEU A 343 12.36 12.42 2.49
CA LEU A 343 11.38 13.51 2.57
C LEU A 343 9.95 12.97 2.48
N THR A 344 9.67 12.10 1.50
CA THR A 344 8.33 11.53 1.32
C THR A 344 7.89 10.70 2.53
N PHE A 345 8.78 9.90 3.10
CA PHE A 345 8.50 9.13 4.32
C PHE A 345 8.21 10.05 5.51
N SER A 346 8.98 11.12 5.66
CA SER A 346 8.81 12.09 6.76
C SER A 346 7.48 12.84 6.67
N ILE A 347 7.11 13.30 5.47
CA ILE A 347 5.82 13.96 5.23
C ILE A 347 4.65 12.99 5.42
N ARG A 348 4.77 11.73 4.97
CA ARG A 348 3.74 10.72 5.21
C ARG A 348 3.57 10.41 6.70
N ARG A 349 4.68 10.33 7.44
CA ARG A 349 4.64 10.11 8.89
C ARG A 349 4.00 11.28 9.62
N TRP A 350 4.38 12.51 9.27
CA TRP A 350 3.76 13.74 9.79
C TRP A 350 2.25 13.76 9.52
N ALA A 351 1.83 13.53 8.28
CA ALA A 351 0.42 13.54 7.92
C ALA A 351 -0.38 12.43 8.61
N GLN A 352 0.24 11.28 8.89
CA GLN A 352 -0.34 10.23 9.73
C GLN A 352 -0.53 10.70 11.18
N SER A 353 0.50 11.30 11.79
CA SER A 353 0.45 11.84 13.16
C SER A 353 -0.60 12.94 13.34
N CYS A 354 -0.80 13.79 12.33
CA CYS A 354 -1.84 14.83 12.32
C CYS A 354 -3.26 14.27 12.01
N GLY A 355 -3.39 12.99 11.65
CA GLY A 355 -4.67 12.39 11.25
C GLY A 355 -5.23 12.98 9.95
N LEU A 356 -4.36 13.38 9.02
CA LEU A 356 -4.71 13.83 7.66
C LEU A 356 -4.88 12.65 6.68
N THR A 357 -4.29 11.51 7.02
CA THR A 357 -4.41 10.24 6.30
C THR A 357 -5.10 9.22 7.19
N ASN A 358 -5.79 8.25 6.58
CA ASN A 358 -6.46 7.16 7.30
C ASN A 358 -6.21 5.83 6.57
N PRO A 359 -6.00 4.71 7.30
CA PRO A 359 -5.94 3.37 6.68
C PRO A 359 -7.22 2.98 5.95
N SER A 360 -8.37 3.44 6.44
CA SER A 360 -9.66 3.19 5.80
C SER A 360 -9.95 4.19 4.69
N PRO A 361 -10.52 3.75 3.55
CA PRO A 361 -10.99 4.65 2.50
C PRO A 361 -12.01 5.66 3.04
N GLY A 362 -11.96 6.90 2.54
CA GLY A 362 -12.92 7.92 2.94
C GLY A 362 -12.52 9.32 2.50
N ARG A 363 -12.85 10.32 3.33
CA ARG A 363 -12.69 11.75 3.02
C ARG A 363 -11.26 12.30 3.15
N TRP A 364 -10.34 11.49 3.68
CA TRP A 364 -8.96 11.85 4.00
C TRP A 364 -8.05 11.88 2.79
N ILE A 365 -6.88 12.50 2.94
CA ILE A 365 -5.85 12.51 1.90
C ILE A 365 -5.27 11.10 1.78
N SER A 366 -5.26 10.56 0.56
CA SER A 366 -4.62 9.26 0.32
C SER A 366 -3.10 9.39 0.34
N ASN A 367 -2.40 8.33 0.71
CA ASN A 367 -0.93 8.29 0.66
C ASN A 367 -0.40 8.61 -0.75
N PHE A 368 -1.09 8.16 -1.80
CA PHE A 368 -0.74 8.49 -3.17
C PHE A 368 -0.89 9.98 -3.47
N SER A 369 -2.00 10.61 -3.06
CA SER A 369 -2.20 12.06 -3.21
C SER A 369 -1.11 12.84 -2.47
N LEU A 370 -0.75 12.42 -1.27
CA LEU A 370 0.31 13.05 -0.48
C LEU A 370 1.68 12.90 -1.15
N THR A 371 2.00 11.73 -1.69
CA THR A 371 3.21 11.54 -2.52
C THR A 371 3.19 12.48 -3.73
N CYS A 372 2.06 12.64 -4.43
CA CYS A 372 1.94 13.61 -5.52
C CYS A 372 2.19 15.05 -5.06
N LEU A 373 1.73 15.45 -3.86
CA LEU A 373 2.05 16.76 -3.29
C LEU A 373 3.56 16.94 -3.09
N VAL A 374 4.26 15.92 -2.58
CA VAL A 374 5.72 15.97 -2.40
C VAL A 374 6.43 16.08 -3.76
N MET A 375 6.06 15.25 -4.74
CA MET A 375 6.67 15.29 -6.07
C MET A 375 6.46 16.65 -6.76
N PHE A 376 5.26 17.22 -6.67
CA PHE A 376 4.97 18.53 -7.22
C PHE A 376 5.78 19.63 -6.54
N PHE A 377 5.88 19.62 -5.22
CA PHE A 377 6.73 20.55 -4.48
C PHE A 377 8.19 20.51 -4.97
N LEU A 378 8.75 19.32 -5.13
CA LEU A 378 10.13 19.12 -5.61
C LEU A 378 10.35 19.61 -7.05
N GLN A 379 9.29 19.64 -7.88
CA GLN A 379 9.29 20.25 -9.21
C GLN A 379 9.17 21.78 -9.15
N GLN A 380 8.51 22.35 -8.13
CA GLN A 380 8.29 23.78 -7.97
C GLN A 380 9.44 24.55 -7.31
N LEU A 381 10.43 23.85 -6.75
CA LEU A 381 11.60 24.50 -6.17
C LEU A 381 12.29 25.40 -7.19
N ARG A 382 12.83 26.54 -6.73
CA ARG A 382 13.58 27.49 -7.57
C ARG A 382 14.69 26.79 -8.38
N GLN A 383 15.33 25.82 -7.76
CA GLN A 383 16.14 24.81 -8.44
C GLN A 383 15.42 23.47 -8.27
N PRO A 384 14.76 22.95 -9.33
CA PRO A 384 14.01 21.70 -9.24
C PRO A 384 14.89 20.52 -8.82
N ILE A 385 14.34 19.68 -7.96
CA ILE A 385 14.94 18.37 -7.63
C ILE A 385 14.45 17.29 -8.58
N LEU A 386 13.22 17.41 -9.06
CA LEU A 386 12.61 16.48 -10.01
C LEU A 386 12.25 17.19 -11.33
N PRO A 387 12.36 16.49 -12.47
CA PRO A 387 11.82 16.98 -13.73
C PRO A 387 10.29 16.82 -13.76
N THR A 388 9.66 17.47 -14.74
CA THR A 388 8.23 17.27 -15.00
C THR A 388 7.99 15.94 -15.73
N ILE A 389 6.82 15.34 -15.53
CA ILE A 389 6.47 14.09 -16.23
C ILE A 389 6.28 14.36 -17.73
N GLY A 390 5.84 15.56 -18.10
CA GLY A 390 5.76 15.98 -19.50
C GLY A 390 7.12 16.06 -20.17
N ALA A 391 8.19 16.41 -19.45
CA ALA A 391 9.55 16.37 -19.99
C ALA A 391 10.01 14.92 -20.25
N LEU A 392 9.74 14.01 -19.31
CA LEU A 392 10.01 12.58 -19.49
C LEU A 392 9.22 11.99 -20.67
N ALA A 393 7.94 12.35 -20.83
CA ALA A 393 7.12 11.91 -21.95
C ALA A 393 7.64 12.41 -23.30
N LYS A 394 8.12 13.66 -23.38
CA LYS A 394 8.71 14.24 -24.61
C LYS A 394 10.05 13.60 -24.98
N SER A 395 10.80 13.10 -24.00
CA SER A 395 12.07 12.40 -24.22
C SER A 395 11.90 10.90 -24.45
N ALA A 396 10.67 10.38 -24.50
CA ALA A 396 10.41 8.96 -24.71
C ALA A 396 10.71 8.54 -26.15
N GLU A 397 11.38 7.39 -26.31
CA GLU A 397 11.65 6.79 -27.62
C GLU A 397 10.58 5.76 -28.01
N PRO A 398 10.55 5.26 -29.27
CA PRO A 398 9.62 4.21 -29.67
C PRO A 398 9.63 2.97 -28.74
N GLY A 399 10.81 2.58 -28.23
CA GLY A 399 10.95 1.49 -27.26
C GLY A 399 10.34 1.77 -25.87
N ASP A 400 10.10 3.04 -25.54
CA ASP A 400 9.45 3.46 -24.30
C ASP A 400 7.92 3.49 -24.39
N SER A 401 7.36 3.30 -25.58
CA SER A 401 5.92 3.38 -25.81
C SER A 401 5.17 2.33 -25.00
N ARG A 402 4.30 2.79 -24.11
CA ARG A 402 3.35 1.96 -23.34
C ARG A 402 1.95 2.51 -23.50
N VAL A 403 1.00 1.65 -23.87
CA VAL A 403 -0.40 2.04 -24.05
C VAL A 403 -1.29 0.98 -23.42
N THR A 404 -2.22 1.38 -22.57
CA THR A 404 -3.17 0.46 -21.95
C THR A 404 -4.23 -0.02 -22.94
N GLU A 405 -4.99 -1.05 -22.57
CA GLU A 405 -6.13 -1.56 -23.37
C GLU A 405 -7.17 -0.48 -23.69
N ASP A 406 -7.39 0.44 -22.74
CA ASP A 406 -8.29 1.60 -22.91
C ASP A 406 -7.68 2.76 -23.74
N GLY A 407 -6.50 2.56 -24.34
CA GLY A 407 -5.83 3.56 -25.17
C GLY A 407 -5.11 4.67 -24.41
N ILE A 408 -4.92 4.53 -23.09
CA ILE A 408 -4.23 5.52 -22.26
C ILE A 408 -2.71 5.38 -22.47
N SER A 409 -2.05 6.46 -22.89
CA SER A 409 -0.60 6.45 -23.04
C SER A 409 0.10 6.58 -21.68
N CYS A 410 0.92 5.57 -21.37
CA CYS A 410 1.83 5.54 -20.23
C CYS A 410 3.29 5.67 -20.67
N SER A 411 3.55 6.36 -21.79
CA SER A 411 4.88 6.48 -22.38
C SER A 411 5.69 7.57 -21.71
N PHE A 412 6.86 7.22 -21.17
CA PHE A 412 7.85 8.15 -20.62
C PHE A 412 9.26 7.55 -20.75
N ALA A 413 10.26 8.41 -20.88
CA ALA A 413 11.65 7.99 -21.00
C ALA A 413 12.11 7.23 -19.74
N ARG A 414 12.57 5.98 -19.90
CA ARG A 414 13.10 5.16 -18.78
C ARG A 414 14.57 5.43 -18.48
N ASN A 415 15.32 5.88 -19.47
CA ASN A 415 16.70 6.31 -19.27
C ASN A 415 16.73 7.81 -18.93
N VAL A 416 16.86 8.11 -17.65
CA VAL A 416 16.88 9.49 -17.11
C VAL A 416 18.09 10.29 -17.61
N GLU A 417 19.21 9.64 -17.94
CA GLU A 417 20.40 10.33 -18.44
C GLU A 417 20.12 11.06 -19.77
N ARG A 418 19.21 10.50 -20.58
CA ARG A 418 18.78 11.10 -21.87
C ARG A 418 18.04 12.41 -21.69
N LEU A 419 17.40 12.62 -20.54
CA LEU A 419 16.73 13.88 -20.24
C LEU A 419 17.72 15.03 -20.07
N GLY A 420 19.01 14.73 -19.79
CA GLY A 420 20.01 15.75 -19.45
C GLY A 420 19.70 16.52 -18.17
N PHE A 421 18.68 16.10 -17.41
CA PHE A 421 18.27 16.74 -16.17
C PHE A 421 19.23 16.34 -15.05
N ARG A 422 19.77 17.35 -14.37
CA ARG A 422 20.54 17.19 -13.13
C ARG A 422 20.09 18.25 -12.15
N SER A 423 19.68 17.84 -10.96
CA SER A 423 19.38 18.82 -9.92
C SER A 423 20.65 19.58 -9.54
N ARG A 424 20.52 20.90 -9.43
CA ARG A 424 21.57 21.78 -8.88
C ARG A 424 21.24 22.24 -7.46
N ASN A 425 20.12 21.74 -6.91
CA ASN A 425 19.60 22.13 -5.62
C ASN A 425 20.46 21.56 -4.49
N GLN A 426 20.92 22.43 -3.60
CA GLN A 426 21.77 22.09 -2.45
C GLN A 426 21.07 22.25 -1.10
N SER A 427 19.74 22.35 -1.08
CA SER A 427 19.00 22.45 0.18
C SER A 427 19.12 21.18 1.01
N SER A 428 19.35 21.35 2.31
CA SER A 428 19.33 20.25 3.28
C SER A 428 17.92 19.67 3.45
N MET A 429 17.78 18.50 4.06
CA MET A 429 16.47 17.92 4.36
C MET A 429 15.63 18.84 5.26
N SER A 430 16.27 19.49 6.23
CA SER A 430 15.61 20.43 7.13
C SER A 430 15.04 21.65 6.38
N GLU A 431 15.80 22.21 5.44
CA GLU A 431 15.33 23.29 4.56
C GLU A 431 14.19 22.82 3.65
N LEU A 432 14.25 21.60 3.12
CA LEU A 432 13.22 21.05 2.24
C LEU A 432 11.90 20.78 2.99
N LEU A 433 11.96 20.30 4.23
CA LEU A 433 10.79 20.12 5.09
C LEU A 433 10.10 21.46 5.36
N LEU A 434 10.87 22.47 5.80
CA LEU A 434 10.32 23.81 6.04
C LEU A 434 9.72 24.41 4.75
N GLN A 435 10.45 24.34 3.64
CA GLN A 435 9.98 24.84 2.34
C GLN A 435 8.71 24.12 1.87
N PHE A 436 8.55 22.82 2.13
CA PHE A 436 7.32 22.07 1.80
C PHE A 436 6.11 22.65 2.56
N PHE A 437 6.27 22.86 3.87
CA PHE A 437 5.20 23.40 4.70
C PHE A 437 4.86 24.84 4.35
N GLU A 438 5.87 25.69 4.13
CA GLU A 438 5.68 27.06 3.64
C GLU A 438 4.96 27.08 2.29
N PHE A 439 5.38 26.23 1.35
CA PHE A 439 4.82 26.16 0.00
C PHE A 439 3.31 25.88 0.05
N TYR A 440 2.90 24.83 0.77
CA TYR A 440 1.49 24.47 0.85
C TYR A 440 0.65 25.36 1.77
N SER A 441 1.27 26.12 2.68
CA SER A 441 0.57 27.16 3.45
C SER A 441 0.05 28.31 2.59
N GLN A 442 0.72 28.55 1.44
CA GLN A 442 0.46 29.62 0.49
C GLN A 442 -0.22 29.12 -0.79
N PHE A 443 -0.21 27.82 -1.07
CA PHE A 443 -0.81 27.25 -2.27
C PHE A 443 -2.32 27.49 -2.32
N ASP A 444 -2.81 27.99 -3.46
CA ASP A 444 -4.22 28.28 -3.69
C ASP A 444 -4.99 27.03 -4.11
N PHE A 445 -5.34 26.17 -3.16
CA PHE A 445 -6.20 24.99 -3.40
C PHE A 445 -7.61 25.35 -3.89
N HIS A 446 -8.05 26.60 -3.71
CA HIS A 446 -9.38 27.03 -4.12
C HIS A 446 -9.49 27.13 -5.64
N ASN A 447 -8.50 27.74 -6.29
CA ASN A 447 -8.54 27.98 -7.75
C ASN A 447 -7.54 27.14 -8.55
N ARG A 448 -6.48 26.60 -7.91
CA ARG A 448 -5.39 25.91 -8.60
C ARG A 448 -5.43 24.39 -8.45
N ALA A 449 -5.23 23.72 -9.58
CA ALA A 449 -4.99 22.29 -9.67
C ALA A 449 -3.48 22.00 -9.73
N ILE A 450 -3.08 20.87 -9.17
CA ILE A 450 -1.70 20.41 -9.15
C ILE A 450 -1.46 19.48 -10.34
N SER A 451 -0.49 19.82 -11.20
CA SER A 451 -0.10 19.01 -12.36
C SER A 451 1.38 18.66 -12.31
N LEU A 452 1.67 17.38 -12.13
CA LEU A 452 3.04 16.85 -12.17
C LEU A 452 3.57 16.75 -13.62
N ASN A 453 2.67 16.73 -14.61
CA ASN A 453 3.01 16.72 -16.03
C ASN A 453 3.57 18.07 -16.47
N GLU A 454 2.93 19.16 -16.06
CA GLU A 454 3.40 20.50 -16.40
C GLU A 454 4.39 21.07 -15.39
N GLY A 455 4.42 20.55 -14.16
CA GLY A 455 5.21 21.14 -13.08
C GLY A 455 4.82 22.59 -12.84
N ARG A 456 3.52 22.87 -12.76
CA ARG A 456 2.95 24.16 -12.32
C ARG A 456 1.48 24.02 -11.93
N GLY A 457 0.95 25.01 -11.24
CA GLY A 457 -0.47 25.09 -10.89
C GLY A 457 -1.35 25.47 -12.09
N LEU A 458 -2.34 24.64 -12.43
CA LEU A 458 -3.32 24.88 -13.49
C LEU A 458 -4.61 25.47 -12.91
N SER A 459 -5.48 26.03 -13.74
CA SER A 459 -6.84 26.37 -13.30
C SER A 459 -7.64 25.09 -13.04
N LYS A 460 -8.45 25.06 -11.98
CA LYS A 460 -9.23 23.87 -11.65
C LYS A 460 -10.31 23.60 -12.70
N PRO A 461 -10.42 22.35 -13.19
CA PRO A 461 -11.50 21.94 -14.09
C PRO A 461 -12.87 21.87 -13.40
N ASP A 462 -12.90 21.66 -12.07
CA ASP A 462 -14.13 21.51 -11.30
C ASP A 462 -14.01 22.07 -9.87
N HIS A 463 -15.14 22.10 -9.14
CA HIS A 463 -15.23 22.61 -7.76
C HIS A 463 -14.81 21.61 -6.66
N SER A 464 -13.84 20.72 -6.91
CA SER A 464 -13.30 19.83 -5.86
C SER A 464 -12.54 20.60 -4.78
N ALA A 465 -12.49 20.12 -3.54
CA ALA A 465 -11.72 20.79 -2.47
C ALA A 465 -10.22 20.85 -2.79
N MET A 466 -9.67 19.74 -3.25
CA MET A 466 -8.32 19.59 -3.76
C MET A 466 -8.40 18.98 -5.15
N TYR A 467 -7.54 19.44 -6.07
CA TYR A 467 -7.44 18.86 -7.41
C TYR A 467 -6.00 18.53 -7.73
N ILE A 468 -5.69 17.24 -7.78
CA ILE A 468 -4.40 16.74 -8.25
C ILE A 468 -4.67 15.92 -9.51
N VAL A 469 -4.17 16.40 -10.65
CA VAL A 469 -4.29 15.72 -11.95
C VAL A 469 -3.61 14.35 -11.84
N ASN A 470 -4.31 13.28 -12.18
CA ASN A 470 -3.69 11.96 -12.32
C ASN A 470 -2.64 12.01 -13.44
N PRO A 471 -1.36 11.70 -13.16
CA PRO A 471 -0.31 11.96 -14.14
C PRO A 471 -0.38 11.15 -15.43
N LEU A 472 -0.96 9.95 -15.38
CA LEU A 472 -1.10 9.07 -16.55
C LEU A 472 -2.53 9.12 -17.13
N GLU A 473 -3.53 9.44 -16.32
CA GLU A 473 -4.94 9.60 -16.73
C GLU A 473 -5.43 11.03 -16.49
N GLN A 474 -4.93 11.99 -17.27
CA GLN A 474 -5.01 13.43 -16.94
C GLN A 474 -6.42 14.01 -16.81
N LEU A 475 -7.46 13.30 -17.26
CA LEU A 475 -8.86 13.67 -17.07
C LEU A 475 -9.39 13.41 -15.64
N LEU A 476 -8.58 12.79 -14.79
CA LEU A 476 -8.99 12.37 -13.45
C LEU A 476 -8.30 13.17 -12.36
N ASN A 477 -9.01 13.30 -11.24
CA ASN A 477 -8.51 13.89 -10.01
C ASN A 477 -8.22 12.78 -8.98
N VAL A 478 -6.95 12.61 -8.60
CA VAL A 478 -6.54 11.57 -7.62
C VAL A 478 -6.95 11.91 -6.19
N SER A 479 -7.34 13.15 -5.92
CA SER A 479 -7.82 13.65 -4.64
C SER A 479 -9.31 14.00 -4.65
N LYS A 480 -10.09 13.42 -5.57
CA LYS A 480 -11.54 13.66 -5.68
C LYS A 480 -12.32 13.31 -4.39
N ASN A 481 -11.81 12.35 -3.62
CA ASN A 481 -12.39 11.93 -2.35
C ASN A 481 -12.14 12.93 -1.21
N VAL A 482 -11.16 13.83 -1.34
CA VAL A 482 -10.76 14.75 -0.27
C VAL A 482 -11.84 15.78 -0.04
N SER A 483 -12.36 15.84 1.19
CA SER A 483 -13.35 16.83 1.59
C SER A 483 -12.74 18.22 1.80
N LEU A 484 -13.58 19.26 1.76
CA LEU A 484 -13.14 20.64 2.06
C LEU A 484 -12.55 20.76 3.46
N GLU A 485 -13.16 20.09 4.44
CA GLU A 485 -12.67 20.06 5.81
C GLU A 485 -11.24 19.50 5.89
N GLU A 486 -10.98 18.36 5.24
CA GLU A 486 -9.64 17.76 5.24
C GLU A 486 -8.62 18.60 4.47
N CYS A 487 -9.04 19.29 3.39
CA CYS A 487 -8.16 20.20 2.67
C CYS A 487 -7.79 21.44 3.52
N GLU A 488 -8.73 22.00 4.27
CA GLU A 488 -8.45 23.12 5.18
C GLU A 488 -7.64 22.67 6.40
N ARG A 489 -7.90 21.45 6.92
CA ARG A 489 -7.04 20.83 7.95
C ARG A 489 -5.60 20.71 7.46
N LEU A 490 -5.36 20.25 6.22
CA LEU A 490 -4.02 20.26 5.65
C LEU A 490 -3.39 21.66 5.70
N ARG A 491 -4.11 22.71 5.28
CA ARG A 491 -3.60 24.10 5.29
C ARG A 491 -3.26 24.61 6.69
N ILE A 492 -4.03 24.22 7.70
CA ILE A 492 -3.75 24.56 9.10
C ILE A 492 -2.52 23.80 9.57
N GLU A 493 -2.46 22.49 9.35
CA GLU A 493 -1.37 21.64 9.83
C GLU A 493 -0.03 21.98 9.17
N VAL A 494 0.01 22.33 7.87
CA VAL A 494 1.27 22.79 7.25
C VAL A 494 1.75 24.11 7.85
N ARG A 495 0.85 25.03 8.23
CA ARG A 495 1.25 26.28 8.93
C ARG A 495 1.79 25.99 10.32
N ASN A 496 1.13 25.09 11.06
CA ASN A 496 1.59 24.66 12.37
C ASN A 496 2.97 24.01 12.28
N ALA A 497 3.18 23.12 11.30
CA ALA A 497 4.45 22.45 11.08
C ALA A 497 5.59 23.42 10.71
N ALA A 498 5.32 24.40 9.83
CA ALA A 498 6.27 25.46 9.52
C ALA A 498 6.66 26.26 10.77
N TRP A 499 5.67 26.69 11.56
CA TRP A 499 5.91 27.43 12.81
C TRP A 499 6.71 26.62 13.83
N VAL A 500 6.42 25.33 13.98
CA VAL A 500 7.18 24.43 14.86
C VAL A 500 8.65 24.42 14.46
N LEU A 501 8.95 24.20 13.17
CA LEU A 501 10.33 24.19 12.69
C LEU A 501 11.02 25.55 12.84
N GLU A 502 10.35 26.66 12.53
CA GLU A 502 10.91 28.02 12.69
C GLU A 502 11.22 28.34 14.16
N SER A 503 10.29 28.03 15.07
CA SER A 503 10.43 28.33 16.50
C SER A 503 11.58 27.57 17.16
N GLU A 504 11.92 26.38 16.67
CA GLU A 504 13.06 25.62 17.18
C GLU A 504 14.39 26.32 16.89
N VAL A 505 14.52 26.94 15.71
CA VAL A 505 15.74 27.67 15.35
C VAL A 505 15.87 29.00 16.09
N GLU A 506 14.76 29.67 16.36
CA GLU A 506 14.77 30.87 17.22
C GLU A 506 15.16 30.53 18.66
N ASN A 507 14.60 29.45 19.24
CA ASN A 507 14.90 29.02 20.60
C ASN A 507 16.34 28.49 20.78
N ALA A 508 16.92 27.86 19.75
CA ALA A 508 18.31 27.41 19.77
C ALA A 508 19.34 28.55 19.67
N SER A 509 18.91 29.76 19.33
CA SER A 509 19.77 30.94 19.15
C SER A 509 19.95 31.78 20.44
N LEU A 510 19.27 31.41 21.53
CA LEU A 510 19.39 32.07 22.84
C LEU A 510 20.54 31.48 23.66
N PRO A 511 21.39 32.29 24.34
CA PRO A 511 22.47 31.79 25.18
C PRO A 511 21.91 31.04 26.39
N ASP A 512 22.57 29.92 26.72
CA ASP A 512 22.30 28.96 27.79
C ASP A 512 21.33 29.43 28.90
N GLY A 513 20.07 29.02 28.76
CA GLY A 513 19.09 28.93 29.84
C GLY A 513 18.80 27.47 30.15
N GLU A 514 19.56 26.94 31.11
CA GLU A 514 19.27 25.79 31.99
C GLU A 514 18.43 24.61 31.42
N GLY A 515 19.15 23.59 30.96
CA GLY A 515 19.18 22.29 31.65
C GLY A 515 18.00 21.32 31.57
N GLU A 516 16.74 21.77 31.52
CA GLU A 516 15.59 20.86 31.77
C GLU A 516 14.67 20.59 30.55
N ARG A 517 14.80 21.33 29.44
CA ARG A 517 13.88 21.18 28.28
C ARG A 517 14.33 20.23 27.17
N ARG A 518 15.59 19.77 27.18
CA ARG A 518 16.13 18.92 26.10
C ARG A 518 15.69 17.45 26.15
N GLU A 519 14.94 17.03 27.17
CA GLU A 519 14.62 15.61 27.37
C GLU A 519 13.37 15.08 26.62
N LEU A 520 12.47 15.91 26.09
CA LEU A 520 11.15 15.39 25.68
C LEU A 520 10.89 15.23 24.17
N SER A 521 11.39 16.09 23.27
CA SER A 521 11.24 15.94 21.80
C SER A 521 11.85 17.15 21.05
N TRP A 522 12.60 16.92 19.95
CA TRP A 522 13.21 17.98 19.11
C TRP A 522 13.24 17.58 17.63
N GLY A 523 13.38 18.54 16.72
CA GLY A 523 13.45 18.30 15.29
C GLY A 523 12.13 17.74 14.72
N VAL A 524 12.21 16.74 13.84
CA VAL A 524 10.99 16.15 13.23
C VAL A 524 10.10 15.43 14.24
N LEU A 525 10.61 15.07 15.42
CA LEU A 525 9.79 14.48 16.47
C LEU A 525 8.70 15.44 16.98
N ASN A 526 8.95 16.75 16.95
CA ASN A 526 7.93 17.74 17.31
C ASN A 526 6.79 17.82 16.28
N LEU A 527 7.05 17.40 15.03
CA LEU A 527 6.03 17.28 13.99
C LEU A 527 5.14 16.04 14.18
N PHE A 528 5.59 15.04 14.92
CA PHE A 528 4.87 13.76 15.06
C PHE A 528 3.97 13.68 16.28
N LYS A 529 3.89 14.75 17.09
CA LYS A 529 3.03 14.80 18.27
C LYS A 529 1.57 14.75 17.85
N HIS A 530 0.82 13.81 18.43
CA HIS A 530 -0.62 13.75 18.25
C HIS A 530 -1.25 15.04 18.83
N PRO A 531 -2.15 15.71 18.09
CA PRO A 531 -2.88 16.85 18.60
C PRO A 531 -4.00 16.37 19.55
N GLU A 532 -3.67 15.73 20.68
CA GLU A 532 -4.68 15.51 21.74
C GLU A 532 -5.21 16.83 22.30
N ARG A 533 -4.47 17.94 22.10
CA ARG A 533 -4.80 19.28 22.60
C ARG A 533 -5.10 20.32 21.53
N ALA A 534 -5.02 19.99 20.23
CA ALA A 534 -5.11 20.99 19.15
C ALA A 534 -6.22 20.71 18.13
N VAL A 535 -7.30 20.03 18.53
CA VAL A 535 -8.58 20.20 17.82
C VAL A 535 -9.15 21.56 18.19
N ILE A 536 -8.52 22.64 17.73
CA ILE A 536 -9.20 23.92 17.59
C ILE A 536 -10.18 23.68 16.45
N ARG A 537 -11.41 23.24 16.79
CA ARG A 537 -12.54 23.38 15.87
C ARG A 537 -12.64 24.88 15.61
N PRO A 538 -12.37 25.39 14.39
CA PRO A 538 -12.67 26.78 14.11
C PRO A 538 -14.18 26.90 14.32
N ASN A 539 -14.59 27.72 15.28
CA ASN A 539 -16.00 27.87 15.67
C ASN A 539 -16.78 28.70 14.64
N MET A 540 -16.47 28.53 13.35
CA MET A 540 -17.04 29.31 12.27
C MET A 540 -17.27 28.44 11.03
N PHE A 541 -18.55 28.36 10.68
CA PHE A 541 -19.17 28.11 9.37
C PHE A 541 -19.91 26.82 9.04
N PHE A 542 -19.68 25.67 9.68
CA PHE A 542 -20.59 24.53 9.45
C PHE A 542 -20.76 23.68 10.70
N LYS A 543 -21.98 23.63 11.24
CA LYS A 543 -22.43 22.55 12.13
C LYS A 543 -23.05 21.46 11.26
N PRO A 544 -22.33 20.41 10.82
CA PRO A 544 -23.01 19.18 10.47
C PRO A 544 -23.46 18.54 11.79
N ARG A 545 -24.78 18.41 11.98
CA ARG A 545 -25.31 17.45 12.96
C ARG A 545 -24.96 16.04 12.44
N MET A 546 -23.79 15.53 12.79
CA MET A 546 -23.52 14.10 12.75
C MET A 546 -23.91 13.54 14.11
N VAL A 547 -24.92 12.67 14.11
CA VAL A 547 -25.23 11.80 15.23
C VAL A 547 -24.48 10.51 14.95
N GLU A 548 -23.55 10.11 15.81
CA GLU A 548 -23.01 8.76 15.77
C GLU A 548 -24.13 7.77 16.06
N VAL A 549 -24.29 6.75 15.20
CA VAL A 549 -25.33 5.72 15.37
C VAL A 549 -25.04 4.83 16.60
N SER A 550 -23.77 4.78 17.03
CA SER A 550 -23.30 4.18 18.28
C SER A 550 -23.91 4.82 19.52
N ASP A 551 -24.08 6.15 19.51
CA ASP A 551 -24.59 6.93 20.65
C ASP A 551 -26.12 6.85 20.82
N LEU A 552 -26.82 6.14 19.93
CA LEU A 552 -28.27 5.92 19.98
C LEU A 552 -28.67 4.67 20.77
N PHE A 553 -27.71 3.82 21.15
CA PHE A 553 -28.00 2.53 21.81
C PHE A 553 -27.04 2.28 22.98
N GLU A 554 -27.47 2.60 24.20
CA GLU A 554 -26.82 2.08 25.42
C GLU A 554 -27.32 0.65 25.70
N GLN A 555 -26.45 -0.36 25.52
CA GLN A 555 -26.65 -1.67 26.13
C GLN A 555 -26.18 -1.62 27.58
N LYS A 556 -27.14 -1.63 28.53
CA LYS A 556 -26.85 -1.94 29.93
C LYS A 556 -26.87 -3.45 30.13
N GLU A 557 -25.70 -4.05 30.31
CA GLU A 557 -25.60 -5.36 30.93
C GLU A 557 -25.79 -5.24 32.45
N ALA A 558 -26.69 -6.05 33.00
CA ALA A 558 -26.71 -6.41 34.42
C ALA A 558 -27.38 -7.79 34.62
N GLY A 559 -26.54 -8.78 34.95
CA GLY A 559 -26.74 -9.83 35.95
C GLY A 559 -28.08 -10.57 36.15
N SER A 560 -28.02 -11.88 35.89
CA SER A 560 -28.58 -13.00 36.66
C SER A 560 -30.05 -13.48 36.47
N MET A 561 -30.13 -14.76 36.08
CA MET A 561 -31.06 -15.86 36.42
C MET A 561 -32.59 -15.82 36.18
N SER A 562 -32.99 -16.80 35.35
CA SER A 562 -34.19 -17.67 35.39
C SER A 562 -35.60 -17.09 35.22
N SER A 563 -36.16 -17.19 34.01
CA SER A 563 -37.56 -17.63 33.69
C SER A 563 -37.83 -17.54 32.16
N PRO A 564 -38.65 -18.43 31.57
CA PRO A 564 -38.92 -18.41 30.13
C PRO A 564 -40.08 -17.46 29.79
N ASN A 565 -39.83 -16.53 28.86
CA ASN A 565 -40.70 -15.50 28.26
C ASN A 565 -40.68 -14.11 28.93
N PRO A 566 -39.81 -13.19 28.49
CA PRO A 566 -40.02 -11.76 28.70
C PRO A 566 -40.85 -11.14 27.56
N PRO A 567 -41.73 -10.16 27.84
CA PRO A 567 -42.37 -9.34 26.82
C PRO A 567 -41.33 -8.39 26.18
N THR A 568 -41.51 -8.09 24.89
CA THR A 568 -40.66 -7.19 24.11
C THR A 568 -40.52 -5.82 24.81
N PRO A 569 -39.31 -5.28 25.03
CA PRO A 569 -39.16 -3.99 25.72
C PRO A 569 -39.72 -2.84 24.85
N ALA A 570 -40.53 -1.99 25.46
CA ALA A 570 -41.07 -0.80 24.80
C ALA A 570 -39.93 0.21 24.56
N ILE A 571 -39.64 0.51 23.29
CA ILE A 571 -38.66 1.52 22.89
C ILE A 571 -39.20 2.92 23.29
N THR A 572 -38.56 3.58 24.25
CA THR A 572 -38.83 4.97 24.63
C THR A 572 -37.96 5.94 23.83
N TYR A 573 -38.58 6.83 23.04
CA TYR A 573 -37.89 7.86 22.29
C TYR A 573 -37.76 9.15 23.12
N ASN A 574 -36.59 9.77 23.24
CA ASN A 574 -36.46 11.01 24.03
C ASN A 574 -36.98 12.27 23.33
N ASN A 575 -37.10 12.26 22.00
CA ASN A 575 -37.56 13.40 21.21
C ASN A 575 -39.06 13.31 20.90
N ALA A 576 -39.83 14.35 21.28
CA ALA A 576 -41.28 14.40 21.10
C ALA A 576 -41.72 14.35 19.61
N SER A 577 -40.92 14.94 18.71
CA SER A 577 -41.18 14.90 17.26
C SER A 577 -41.00 13.49 16.69
N VAL A 578 -39.97 12.77 17.16
CA VAL A 578 -39.73 11.37 16.78
C VAL A 578 -40.84 10.45 17.32
N ARG A 579 -41.32 10.69 18.54
CA ARG A 579 -42.50 9.95 19.06
C ARG A 579 -43.72 10.12 18.15
N GLN A 580 -44.03 11.35 17.74
CA GLN A 580 -45.16 11.62 16.84
C GLN A 580 -44.98 10.99 15.46
N GLN A 581 -43.78 11.05 14.88
CA GLN A 581 -43.50 10.40 13.59
C GLN A 581 -43.66 8.88 13.67
N VAL A 582 -43.12 8.23 14.71
CA VAL A 582 -43.26 6.78 14.88
C VAL A 582 -44.72 6.38 15.12
N GLN A 583 -45.49 7.18 15.86
CA GLN A 583 -46.92 6.96 16.06
C GLN A 583 -47.69 7.04 14.73
N SER A 584 -47.43 8.08 13.94
CA SER A 584 -48.04 8.29 12.62
C SER A 584 -47.71 7.16 11.65
N ILE A 585 -46.45 6.71 11.61
CA ILE A 585 -46.05 5.56 10.79
C ILE A 585 -46.78 4.29 11.23
N LYS A 586 -46.85 4.01 12.54
CA LYS A 586 -47.58 2.84 13.06
C LYS A 586 -49.06 2.88 12.70
N GLU A 587 -49.70 4.03 12.76
CA GLU A 587 -51.10 4.21 12.38
C GLU A 587 -51.31 4.02 10.87
N ALA A 588 -50.43 4.60 10.04
CA ALA A 588 -50.44 4.42 8.59
C ALA A 588 -50.29 2.94 8.20
N THR A 589 -49.28 2.24 8.74
CA THR A 589 -49.04 0.83 8.47
C THR A 589 -50.20 -0.05 8.94
N ARG A 590 -50.84 0.29 10.07
CA ARG A 590 -52.02 -0.44 10.58
C ARG A 590 -53.25 -0.24 9.69
N SER A 591 -53.39 0.94 9.10
CA SER A 591 -54.45 1.24 8.13
C SER A 591 -54.23 0.50 6.82
N GLU A 592 -52.99 0.45 6.34
CA GLU A 592 -52.58 -0.26 5.12
C GLU A 592 -52.77 -1.79 5.25
N LEU A 593 -52.41 -2.36 6.41
CA LEU A 593 -52.67 -3.76 6.74
C LEU A 593 -54.17 -4.10 6.82
N LYS A 594 -55.01 -3.15 7.25
CA LYS A 594 -56.47 -3.31 7.23
C LYS A 594 -57.02 -3.28 5.81
N GLN A 595 -56.51 -2.43 4.94
CA GLN A 595 -56.90 -2.38 3.53
C GLN A 595 -56.50 -3.67 2.79
N LEU A 596 -55.31 -4.21 3.05
CA LEU A 596 -54.84 -5.48 2.48
C LEU A 596 -55.65 -6.70 2.97
N ARG A 597 -56.23 -6.65 4.18
CA ARG A 597 -57.15 -7.69 4.68
C ARG A 597 -58.57 -7.55 4.13
N GLY A 598 -59.00 -6.34 3.76
CA GLY A 598 -60.33 -6.07 3.20
C GLY A 598 -60.47 -6.46 1.72
N SER A 599 -59.37 -6.53 0.98
CA SER A 599 -59.36 -6.92 -0.45
C SER A 599 -59.30 -8.43 -0.70
N ALA A 600 -59.07 -9.25 0.34
CA ALA A 600 -58.98 -10.71 0.23
C ALA A 600 -60.35 -11.44 0.32
N SER A 601 -61.46 -10.73 0.58
CA SER A 601 -62.78 -11.33 0.82
C SER A 601 -63.77 -11.25 -0.36
N SER A 602 -63.36 -10.80 -1.55
CA SER A 602 -64.27 -10.58 -2.69
C SER A 602 -64.03 -11.46 -3.93
N VAL A 603 -63.46 -12.66 -3.79
CA VAL A 603 -63.40 -13.63 -4.91
C VAL A 603 -64.06 -14.94 -4.50
N SER A 604 -65.35 -15.07 -4.81
CA SER A 604 -66.09 -16.33 -4.75
C SER A 604 -66.54 -16.76 -6.15
N THR A 605 -66.17 -18.01 -6.47
CA THR A 605 -66.88 -19.02 -7.27
C THR A 605 -67.38 -18.65 -8.68
N ASN A 606 -66.64 -19.11 -9.69
CA ASN A 606 -67.25 -19.66 -10.91
C ASN A 606 -66.37 -20.78 -11.50
N SER A 607 -66.87 -22.02 -11.42
CA SER A 607 -66.27 -23.25 -11.94
C SER A 607 -66.92 -23.65 -13.27
N PRO A 608 -66.17 -24.07 -14.32
CA PRO A 608 -66.74 -24.83 -15.41
C PRO A 608 -66.35 -26.31 -15.36
N LYS A 609 -67.36 -27.13 -15.67
CA LYS A 609 -67.39 -28.59 -15.71
C LYS A 609 -66.56 -29.15 -16.87
N ASN A 610 -65.80 -30.22 -16.58
CA ASN A 610 -65.25 -31.13 -17.58
C ASN A 610 -66.36 -31.93 -18.28
N ARG A 611 -66.38 -31.91 -19.62
CA ARG A 611 -67.19 -32.84 -20.43
C ARG A 611 -66.34 -33.41 -21.57
N ARG A 612 -66.10 -34.72 -21.49
CA ARG A 612 -65.61 -35.59 -22.57
C ARG A 612 -66.63 -35.63 -23.72
N SER A 613 -66.16 -35.62 -24.97
CA SER A 613 -66.60 -36.58 -26.00
C SER A 613 -65.73 -36.55 -27.25
N ASN A 614 -65.26 -37.74 -27.66
CA ASN A 614 -65.11 -38.28 -29.02
C ASN A 614 -65.12 -37.30 -30.21
N ARG A 615 -64.03 -37.29 -30.99
CA ARG A 615 -63.87 -38.12 -32.20
C ARG A 615 -62.43 -38.07 -32.69
#